data_AF-A0A9W4A0Q3-F1
#
_entry.id   AF-A0A9W4A0Q3-F1
#
_cell.length_a   1.000
_cell.length_b   1.000
_cell.length_c   1.000
_cell.angle_alpha   90.00
_cell.angle_beta   90.00
_cell.angle_gamma   90.00
#
_symmetry.space_group_name_H-M   'P 1'
#
loop_
_entity.id
_entity.type
_entity.pdbx_description
1 polymer ?
#
loop_
_entity_poly.entity_id
_entity_poly.type
_entity_poly.pdbx_seq_one_letter_code
_entity_poly.pdbx_strand_id
1 'polypeptide(L)'
;MQTFKQRLPLFTTIGLISGFILSFGFGLVNYIKLLYYAFEPPSYPIEITYVPLILMFFSLLLGEFSFRFYSRIPALHVKNGKLIILIASHIAVDIQFLWFATAPIHAKVIPYLTDKSKHVNFGEYEAIGHVLTGNFHTLTMIFVFLPTVFMILFTLWYSGHIVRYREEILKWVQKYEYKNHKLQKWFNSQEEQIYPDVEIGPHIEHKEMVRIKGKDRTLNGIIIGPIGSGKTSSLIIPMINQDLHWMVRFINKFETAYKKNDYDTEEVKGTFLNGVTVIEPSNDLCQKVYKLVQAHKIPASSVYYIDPTNPDTKNINILRGPVDKVAEVFAMVIQGLSESNNAFFEQAQRNHLKQHIYLLKLHNPQKDVTFDDLIEMYVRP
;
A
#
# COMPACT_ATOMS: atom_id res chain seq x y z
N MET A 1 2.17 24.02 2.13
CA MET A 1 3.24 23.18 1.53
C MET A 1 3.05 21.67 1.81
N GLN A 2 2.69 21.27 3.03
CA GLN A 2 2.47 19.86 3.42
C GLN A 2 1.26 19.21 2.71
N THR A 3 0.15 19.96 2.59
CA THR A 3 -1.05 19.57 1.84
C THR A 3 -0.81 19.38 0.34
N PHE A 4 0.07 20.19 -0.26
CA PHE A 4 0.43 20.06 -1.67
C PHE A 4 1.25 18.79 -1.93
N LYS A 5 2.23 18.48 -1.07
CA LYS A 5 3.00 17.22 -1.17
C LYS A 5 2.10 15.98 -1.02
N GLN A 6 1.13 16.01 -0.11
CA GLN A 6 0.17 14.91 0.08
C GLN A 6 -0.72 14.68 -1.15
N ARG A 7 -1.12 15.77 -1.84
CA ARG A 7 -1.97 15.69 -3.04
C ARG A 7 -1.20 15.51 -4.35
N LEU A 8 0.13 15.58 -4.33
CA LEU A 8 0.95 15.48 -5.54
C LEU A 8 0.74 14.15 -6.28
N PRO A 9 0.73 12.96 -5.64
CA PRO A 9 0.45 11.71 -6.33
C PRO A 9 -0.92 11.65 -6.99
N LEU A 10 -1.93 12.22 -6.32
CA LEU A 10 -3.28 12.36 -6.85
C LEU A 10 -3.27 13.24 -8.11
N PHE A 11 -2.70 14.44 -8.06
CA PHE A 11 -2.65 15.36 -9.20
C PHE A 11 -1.85 14.80 -10.38
N THR A 12 -0.72 14.15 -10.13
CA THR A 12 0.04 13.47 -11.19
C THR A 12 -0.79 12.38 -11.86
N THR A 13 -1.51 11.58 -11.07
CA THR A 13 -2.36 10.51 -11.62
C THR A 13 -3.53 11.08 -12.42
N ILE A 14 -4.16 12.15 -11.94
CA ILE A 14 -5.19 12.88 -12.71
C ILE A 14 -4.59 13.43 -14.01
N GLY A 15 -3.39 14.02 -13.96
CA GLY A 15 -2.70 14.53 -15.15
C GLY A 15 -2.43 13.46 -16.19
N LEU A 16 -1.97 12.27 -15.77
CA LEU A 16 -1.77 11.11 -16.65
C LEU A 16 -3.08 10.65 -17.30
N ILE A 17 -4.15 10.50 -16.50
CA ILE A 17 -5.46 10.08 -16.99
C ILE A 17 -6.05 11.13 -17.94
N SER A 18 -5.95 12.41 -17.62
CA SER A 18 -6.42 13.50 -18.48
C SER A 18 -5.64 13.55 -19.80
N GLY A 19 -4.30 13.44 -19.75
CA GLY A 19 -3.48 13.37 -20.96
C GLY A 19 -3.83 12.17 -21.83
N PHE A 20 -4.11 11.03 -21.18
CA PHE A 20 -4.56 9.82 -21.84
C PHE A 20 -5.93 10.02 -22.55
N ILE A 21 -6.91 10.60 -21.87
CA ILE A 21 -8.24 10.90 -22.42
C ILE A 21 -8.15 11.88 -23.60
N LEU A 22 -7.31 12.91 -23.49
CA LEU A 22 -7.09 13.87 -24.58
C LEU A 22 -6.49 13.20 -25.81
N SER A 23 -5.47 12.35 -25.62
CA SER A 23 -4.86 11.60 -26.72
C SER A 23 -5.88 10.66 -27.38
N PHE A 24 -6.67 9.93 -26.59
CA PHE A 24 -7.77 9.10 -27.06
C PHE A 24 -8.79 9.89 -27.90
N GLY A 25 -9.29 11.00 -27.36
CA GLY A 25 -10.29 11.84 -28.04
C GLY A 25 -9.76 12.43 -29.35
N PHE A 26 -8.50 12.86 -29.36
CA PHE A 26 -7.87 13.37 -30.58
C PHE A 26 -7.74 12.31 -31.66
N GLY A 27 -7.33 11.08 -31.31
CA GLY A 27 -7.28 9.96 -32.25
C GLY A 27 -8.67 9.63 -32.80
N LEU A 28 -9.67 9.56 -31.92
CA LEU A 28 -11.04 9.21 -32.27
C LEU A 28 -11.65 10.22 -33.25
N VAL A 29 -11.50 11.52 -32.99
CA VAL A 29 -12.02 12.58 -33.87
C VAL A 29 -11.38 12.51 -35.25
N ASN A 30 -10.05 12.34 -35.33
CA ASN A 30 -9.37 12.26 -36.62
C ASN A 30 -9.75 11.00 -37.39
N TYR A 31 -9.89 9.87 -36.71
CA TYR A 31 -10.33 8.64 -37.35
C TYR A 31 -11.78 8.73 -37.86
N ILE A 32 -12.71 9.29 -37.07
CA ILE A 32 -14.09 9.53 -37.51
C ILE A 32 -14.12 10.45 -38.75
N LYS A 33 -13.28 11.50 -38.79
CA LYS A 33 -13.17 12.36 -39.98
C LYS A 33 -12.75 11.57 -41.22
N LEU A 34 -11.78 10.66 -41.10
CA LEU A 34 -11.38 9.80 -42.22
C LEU A 34 -12.52 8.89 -42.68
N LEU A 35 -13.28 8.30 -41.75
CA LEU A 35 -14.46 7.50 -42.10
C LEU A 35 -15.53 8.35 -42.82
N TYR A 36 -15.75 9.58 -42.36
CA TYR A 36 -16.66 10.52 -43.02
C TYR A 36 -16.20 10.84 -44.45
N TYR A 37 -14.90 10.96 -44.67
CA TYR A 37 -14.33 11.23 -45.99
C TYR A 37 -14.48 10.09 -47.00
N ALA A 38 -14.92 8.91 -46.57
CA ALA A 38 -15.35 7.87 -47.50
C ALA A 38 -16.66 8.22 -48.23
N PHE A 39 -17.53 9.00 -47.58
CA PHE A 39 -18.83 9.42 -48.10
C PHE A 39 -18.77 10.79 -48.76
N GLU A 40 -18.09 11.74 -48.13
CA GLU A 40 -17.91 13.08 -48.66
C GLU A 40 -16.42 13.39 -48.87
N PRO A 41 -15.94 13.53 -50.11
CA PRO A 41 -14.54 13.79 -50.37
C PRO A 41 -14.03 15.03 -49.62
N PRO A 42 -12.79 14.98 -49.08
CA PRO A 42 -12.25 16.12 -48.37
C PRO A 42 -12.05 17.31 -49.31
N SER A 43 -12.30 18.52 -48.82
CA SER A 43 -12.10 19.76 -49.59
C SER A 43 -10.62 20.12 -49.78
N TYR A 44 -9.71 19.45 -49.08
CA TYR A 44 -8.26 19.62 -49.14
C TYR A 44 -7.55 18.26 -49.13
N PRO A 45 -6.34 18.16 -49.69
CA PRO A 45 -5.58 16.91 -49.67
C PRO A 45 -5.23 16.53 -48.22
N ILE A 46 -5.39 15.25 -47.89
CA ILE A 46 -5.03 14.73 -46.58
C ILE A 46 -3.52 14.57 -46.51
N GLU A 47 -2.88 15.22 -45.54
CA GLU A 47 -1.45 15.08 -45.29
C GLU A 47 -1.13 13.77 -44.57
N ILE A 48 -0.14 13.03 -45.07
CA ILE A 48 0.40 11.87 -44.36
C ILE A 48 1.39 12.37 -43.31
N THR A 49 1.06 12.15 -42.04
CA THR A 49 1.92 12.53 -40.90
C THR A 49 2.24 11.31 -40.05
N TYR A 50 3.35 11.38 -39.32
CA TYR A 50 3.71 10.38 -38.30
C TYR A 50 3.10 10.67 -36.92
N VAL A 51 2.29 11.72 -36.81
CA VAL A 51 1.59 12.11 -35.57
C VAL A 51 0.78 10.95 -34.97
N PRO A 52 -0.09 10.22 -35.70
CA PRO A 52 -0.82 9.10 -35.12
C PRO A 52 0.08 7.98 -34.62
N LEU A 53 1.21 7.72 -35.28
CA LEU A 53 2.18 6.72 -34.82
C LEU A 53 2.84 7.13 -33.50
N ILE A 54 3.24 8.40 -33.38
CA ILE A 54 3.79 8.93 -32.12
C ILE A 54 2.74 8.88 -31.01
N LEU A 55 1.50 9.29 -31.31
CA LEU A 55 0.39 9.27 -30.36
C LEU A 55 -0.02 7.85 -29.96
N MET A 56 0.17 6.85 -30.82
CA MET A 56 -0.03 5.44 -30.50
C MET A 56 0.93 5.00 -29.37
N PHE A 57 2.23 5.25 -29.51
CA PHE A 57 3.21 4.96 -28.46
C PHE A 57 2.95 5.79 -27.19
N PHE A 58 2.58 7.06 -27.36
CA PHE A 58 2.24 7.92 -26.23
C PHE A 58 1.00 7.45 -25.48
N SER A 59 -0.04 7.00 -26.19
CA SER A 59 -1.26 6.41 -25.61
C SER A 59 -0.95 5.13 -24.85
N LEU A 60 -0.07 4.27 -25.38
CA LEU A 60 0.37 3.06 -24.70
C LEU A 60 1.06 3.39 -23.38
N LEU A 61 2.06 4.28 -23.39
CA LEU A 61 2.80 4.68 -22.20
C LEU A 61 1.89 5.37 -21.17
N LEU A 62 1.07 6.34 -21.61
CA LEU A 62 0.16 7.03 -20.71
C LEU A 62 -0.90 6.09 -20.13
N GLY A 63 -1.44 5.18 -20.92
CA GLY A 63 -2.39 4.18 -20.45
C GLY A 63 -1.77 3.24 -19.41
N GLU A 64 -0.56 2.75 -19.66
CA GLU A 64 0.19 1.90 -18.74
C GLU A 64 0.51 2.62 -17.42
N PHE A 65 1.05 3.84 -17.49
CA PHE A 65 1.32 4.63 -16.28
C PHE A 65 0.04 5.03 -15.54
N SER A 66 -1.04 5.35 -16.26
CA SER A 66 -2.35 5.63 -15.68
C SER A 66 -2.85 4.43 -14.90
N PHE A 67 -2.81 3.22 -15.47
CA PHE A 67 -3.20 1.98 -14.79
C PHE A 67 -2.36 1.73 -13.53
N ARG A 68 -1.02 1.81 -13.67
CA ARG A 68 -0.07 1.59 -12.57
C ARG A 68 -0.32 2.59 -11.43
N PHE A 69 -0.39 3.88 -11.73
CA PHE A 69 -0.54 4.91 -10.69
C PHE A 69 -1.93 4.87 -10.08
N TYR A 70 -2.99 4.73 -10.88
CA TYR A 70 -4.35 4.58 -10.39
C TYR A 70 -4.47 3.46 -9.35
N SER A 71 -3.75 2.34 -9.53
CA SER A 71 -3.76 1.24 -8.56
C SER A 71 -3.28 1.63 -7.14
N ARG A 72 -2.53 2.73 -7.01
CA ARG A 72 -1.94 3.25 -5.76
C ARG A 72 -2.60 4.53 -5.22
N ILE A 73 -3.68 5.01 -5.85
CA ILE A 73 -4.42 6.20 -5.42
C ILE A 73 -5.85 5.81 -5.00
N PRO A 74 -6.09 5.48 -3.71
CA PRO A 74 -7.41 5.06 -3.23
C PRO A 74 -8.51 6.10 -3.48
N ALA A 75 -8.17 7.39 -3.44
CA ALA A 75 -9.12 8.49 -3.64
C ALA A 75 -9.77 8.50 -5.05
N LEU A 76 -9.17 7.84 -6.03
CA LEU A 76 -9.71 7.71 -7.39
C LEU A 76 -10.43 6.38 -7.63
N HIS A 77 -10.42 5.45 -6.67
CA HIS A 77 -10.95 4.11 -6.86
C HIS A 77 -12.47 4.16 -7.03
N VAL A 78 -12.92 3.68 -8.20
CA VAL A 78 -14.32 3.45 -8.52
C VAL A 78 -14.52 1.97 -8.84
N LYS A 79 -15.77 1.50 -8.77
CA LYS A 79 -16.10 0.10 -9.11
C LYS A 79 -15.58 -0.21 -10.53
N ASN A 80 -14.77 -1.25 -10.63
CA ASN A 80 -14.12 -1.69 -11.88
C ASN A 80 -13.16 -0.67 -12.54
N GLY A 81 -12.76 0.42 -11.86
CA GLY A 81 -11.96 1.48 -12.47
C GLY A 81 -10.62 1.01 -13.05
N LYS A 82 -9.90 0.11 -12.36
CA LYS A 82 -8.65 -0.49 -12.86
C LYS A 82 -8.85 -1.21 -14.19
N LEU A 83 -9.95 -1.96 -14.32
CA LEU A 83 -10.29 -2.69 -15.54
C LEU A 83 -10.67 -1.73 -16.67
N ILE A 84 -11.45 -0.68 -16.36
CA ILE A 84 -11.84 0.34 -17.33
C ILE A 84 -10.61 1.04 -17.91
N ILE A 85 -9.66 1.46 -17.07
CA ILE A 85 -8.42 2.11 -17.53
C ILE A 85 -7.59 1.14 -18.39
N LEU A 86 -7.49 -0.12 -17.99
CA LEU A 86 -6.76 -1.14 -18.75
C LEU A 86 -7.39 -1.34 -20.14
N ILE A 87 -8.71 -1.52 -20.23
CA ILE A 87 -9.40 -1.71 -21.51
C ILE A 87 -9.29 -0.45 -22.37
N ALA A 88 -9.58 0.72 -21.78
CA ALA A 88 -9.49 2.00 -22.48
C ALA A 88 -8.09 2.22 -23.07
N SER A 89 -7.03 1.86 -22.33
CA SER A 89 -5.65 1.99 -22.82
C SER A 89 -5.37 1.20 -24.09
N HIS A 90 -5.94 -0.01 -24.22
CA HIS A 90 -5.80 -0.82 -25.43
C HIS A 90 -6.61 -0.22 -26.59
N ILE A 91 -7.87 0.17 -26.34
CA ILE A 91 -8.73 0.80 -27.36
C ILE A 91 -8.11 2.10 -27.89
N ALA A 92 -7.45 2.87 -27.03
CA ALA A 92 -6.76 4.10 -27.44
C ALA A 92 -5.66 3.81 -28.47
N VAL A 93 -4.84 2.78 -28.23
CA VAL A 93 -3.79 2.35 -29.17
C VAL A 93 -4.41 1.92 -30.50
N ASP A 94 -5.48 1.14 -30.45
CA ASP A 94 -6.20 0.67 -31.64
C ASP A 94 -6.73 1.83 -32.49
N ILE A 95 -7.30 2.86 -31.88
CA ILE A 95 -7.81 4.04 -32.59
C ILE A 95 -6.66 4.83 -33.25
N GLN A 96 -5.52 4.99 -32.59
CA GLN A 96 -4.37 5.67 -33.19
C GLN A 96 -3.81 4.87 -34.37
N PHE A 97 -3.78 3.54 -34.25
CA PHE A 97 -3.39 2.65 -35.34
C PHE A 97 -4.35 2.79 -36.53
N LEU A 98 -5.66 2.79 -36.28
CA LEU A 98 -6.67 2.98 -37.32
C LEU A 98 -6.51 4.32 -38.05
N TRP A 99 -6.27 5.40 -37.32
CA TRP A 99 -5.94 6.69 -37.94
C TRP A 99 -4.67 6.59 -38.80
N PHE A 100 -3.59 6.02 -38.27
CA PHE A 100 -2.33 5.83 -39.00
C PHE A 100 -2.50 5.01 -40.28
N ALA A 101 -3.27 3.92 -40.24
CA ALA A 101 -3.47 3.01 -41.36
C ALA A 101 -4.41 3.59 -42.44
N THR A 102 -5.44 4.34 -42.05
CA THR A 102 -6.45 4.87 -42.97
C THR A 102 -5.99 6.16 -43.67
N ALA A 103 -5.16 7.01 -43.05
CA ALA A 103 -4.74 8.27 -43.66
C ALA A 103 -4.00 8.11 -45.02
N PRO A 104 -3.04 7.17 -45.19
CA PRO A 104 -2.40 6.92 -46.48
C PRO A 104 -3.35 6.45 -47.58
N ILE A 105 -4.46 5.81 -47.22
CA ILE A 105 -5.46 5.35 -48.18
C ILE A 105 -6.11 6.55 -48.87
N HIS A 106 -6.52 7.55 -48.09
CA HIS A 106 -7.05 8.80 -48.64
C HIS A 106 -6.00 9.65 -49.35
N ALA A 107 -4.78 9.70 -48.84
CA ALA A 107 -3.75 10.59 -49.37
C ALA A 107 -3.06 10.06 -50.64
N LYS A 108 -2.94 8.73 -50.79
CA LYS A 108 -2.19 8.11 -51.89
C LYS A 108 -3.00 7.10 -52.68
N VAL A 109 -3.66 6.16 -52.02
CA VAL A 109 -4.31 5.02 -52.69
C VAL A 109 -5.50 5.47 -53.52
N ILE A 110 -6.44 6.22 -52.92
CA ILE A 110 -7.64 6.71 -53.60
C ILE A 110 -7.28 7.67 -54.76
N PRO A 111 -6.41 8.69 -54.58
CA PRO A 111 -5.99 9.54 -55.68
C PRO A 111 -5.28 8.79 -56.80
N TYR A 112 -4.38 7.85 -56.48
CA TYR A 112 -3.69 7.04 -57.48
C TYR A 112 -4.65 6.20 -58.32
N LEU A 113 -5.59 5.53 -57.66
CA LEU A 113 -6.59 4.71 -58.33
C LEU A 113 -7.55 5.57 -59.18
N THR A 114 -7.85 6.80 -58.72
CA THR A 114 -8.73 7.76 -59.42
C THR A 114 -8.04 8.36 -60.64
N ASP A 115 -6.74 8.66 -60.53
CA ASP A 115 -5.94 9.10 -61.66
C ASP A 115 -5.82 8.00 -62.71
N LYS A 116 -5.50 6.78 -62.28
CA LYS A 116 -5.41 5.63 -63.21
C LYS A 116 -6.73 5.35 -63.90
N SER A 117 -7.86 5.39 -63.20
CA SER A 117 -9.18 5.12 -63.82
C SER A 117 -9.52 6.11 -64.94
N LYS A 118 -9.07 7.37 -64.86
CA LYS A 118 -9.25 8.38 -65.92
C LYS A 118 -8.41 8.11 -67.18
N HIS A 119 -7.33 7.35 -67.07
CA HIS A 119 -6.39 7.07 -68.16
C HIS A 119 -6.59 5.68 -68.79
N VAL A 120 -7.55 4.89 -68.31
CA VAL A 120 -7.89 3.60 -68.93
C VAL A 120 -8.81 3.86 -70.12
N ASN A 121 -8.34 3.56 -71.33
CA ASN A 121 -9.15 3.61 -72.54
C ASN A 121 -9.83 2.26 -72.76
N PHE A 122 -11.16 2.23 -72.68
CA PHE A 122 -11.96 1.01 -72.85
C PHE A 122 -12.35 0.71 -74.32
N GLY A 123 -11.89 1.53 -75.29
CA GLY A 123 -12.12 1.30 -76.71
C GLY A 123 -13.62 1.19 -77.05
N GLU A 124 -14.00 0.18 -77.84
CA GLU A 124 -15.40 -0.07 -78.24
C GLU A 124 -16.32 -0.53 -77.10
N TYR A 125 -15.80 -0.77 -75.89
CA TYR A 125 -16.54 -1.28 -74.74
C TYR A 125 -16.72 -0.22 -73.64
N GLU A 126 -17.09 1.01 -74.01
CA GLU A 126 -17.35 2.11 -73.06
C GLU A 126 -18.37 1.76 -71.97
N ALA A 127 -19.37 0.94 -72.29
CA ALA A 127 -20.35 0.45 -71.32
C ALA A 127 -19.71 -0.40 -70.20
N ILE A 128 -18.72 -1.22 -70.54
CA ILE A 128 -17.94 -2.01 -69.56
C ILE A 128 -17.04 -1.06 -68.75
N GLY A 129 -16.46 -0.06 -69.40
CA GLY A 129 -15.70 1.00 -68.73
C GLY A 129 -16.51 1.76 -67.69
N HIS A 130 -17.75 2.15 -68.01
CA HIS A 130 -18.64 2.83 -67.07
C HIS A 130 -19.08 1.94 -65.89
N VAL A 131 -19.28 0.64 -66.10
CA VAL A 131 -19.61 -0.29 -65.00
C VAL A 131 -18.41 -0.52 -64.08
N LEU A 132 -17.20 -0.67 -64.64
CA LEU A 132 -15.98 -0.86 -63.88
C LEU A 132 -15.54 0.41 -63.12
N THR A 133 -15.74 1.59 -63.73
CA THR A 133 -15.42 2.90 -63.11
C THR A 133 -16.52 3.41 -62.17
N GLY A 134 -17.79 3.05 -62.41
CA GLY A 134 -18.91 3.36 -61.52
C GLY A 134 -18.82 2.69 -60.15
N ASN A 135 -18.10 1.56 -60.05
CA ASN A 135 -17.87 0.83 -58.81
C ASN A 135 -16.70 1.40 -57.96
N PHE A 136 -16.10 2.50 -58.40
CA PHE A 136 -14.93 3.10 -57.74
C PHE A 136 -15.24 3.68 -56.35
N HIS A 137 -16.47 4.17 -56.16
CA HIS A 137 -16.95 4.59 -54.85
C HIS A 137 -17.03 3.42 -53.86
N THR A 138 -17.56 2.27 -54.30
CA THR A 138 -17.56 1.03 -53.50
C THR A 138 -16.16 0.55 -53.19
N LEU A 139 -15.26 0.58 -54.17
CA LEU A 139 -13.85 0.21 -53.99
C LEU A 139 -13.17 1.12 -52.95
N THR A 140 -13.45 2.42 -53.01
CA THR A 140 -12.99 3.41 -52.03
C THR A 140 -13.47 3.08 -50.62
N MET A 141 -14.77 2.79 -50.45
CA MET A 141 -15.32 2.35 -49.17
C MET A 141 -14.63 1.10 -48.65
N ILE A 142 -14.42 0.08 -49.50
CA ILE A 142 -13.74 -1.16 -49.11
C ILE A 142 -12.34 -0.86 -48.55
N PHE A 143 -11.53 -0.05 -49.24
CA PHE A 143 -10.19 0.28 -48.76
C PHE A 143 -10.21 1.07 -47.46
N VAL A 144 -11.10 2.07 -47.31
CA VAL A 144 -11.17 2.89 -46.09
C VAL A 144 -11.59 2.08 -44.86
N PHE A 145 -12.54 1.15 -45.02
CA PHE A 145 -13.03 0.31 -43.92
C PHE A 145 -12.19 -0.97 -43.69
N LEU A 146 -11.28 -1.34 -44.60
CA LEU A 146 -10.44 -2.53 -44.46
C LEU A 146 -9.62 -2.55 -43.15
N PRO A 147 -8.93 -1.46 -42.75
CA PRO A 147 -8.24 -1.40 -41.45
C PRO A 147 -9.20 -1.62 -40.27
N THR A 148 -10.41 -1.07 -40.34
CA THR A 148 -11.46 -1.25 -39.32
C THR A 148 -11.86 -2.70 -39.18
N VAL A 149 -12.14 -3.36 -40.30
CA VAL A 149 -12.53 -4.78 -40.32
C VAL A 149 -11.41 -5.64 -39.76
N PHE A 150 -10.16 -5.38 -40.18
CA PHE A 150 -9.00 -6.08 -39.64
C PHE A 150 -8.88 -5.90 -38.13
N MET A 151 -9.01 -4.68 -37.61
CA MET A 151 -8.95 -4.43 -36.17
C MET A 151 -10.11 -5.06 -35.40
N ILE A 152 -11.32 -5.08 -35.95
CA ILE A 152 -12.46 -5.79 -35.33
C ILE A 152 -12.16 -7.28 -35.23
N LEU A 153 -11.67 -7.91 -36.31
CA LEU A 153 -11.31 -9.33 -36.30
C LEU A 153 -10.18 -9.62 -35.31
N PHE A 154 -9.16 -8.77 -35.27
CA PHE A 154 -8.07 -8.87 -34.31
C PHE A 154 -8.57 -8.75 -32.87
N THR A 155 -9.42 -7.78 -32.57
CA THR A 155 -10.00 -7.57 -31.23
C THR A 155 -10.92 -8.73 -30.83
N LEU A 156 -11.69 -9.30 -31.75
CA LEU A 156 -12.49 -10.50 -31.50
C LEU A 156 -11.59 -11.70 -31.18
N TRP A 157 -10.54 -11.92 -31.96
CA TRP A 157 -9.56 -12.97 -31.69
C TRP A 157 -8.87 -12.79 -30.32
N TYR A 158 -8.37 -11.58 -30.05
CA TYR A 158 -7.69 -11.25 -28.79
C TYR A 158 -8.63 -11.35 -27.58
N SER A 159 -9.87 -10.87 -27.71
CA SER A 159 -10.88 -10.98 -26.64
C SER A 159 -11.26 -12.44 -26.36
N GLY A 160 -11.24 -13.33 -27.36
CA GLY A 160 -11.38 -14.77 -27.16
C GLY A 160 -10.34 -15.34 -26.19
N HIS A 161 -9.08 -14.87 -26.29
CA HIS A 161 -8.03 -15.23 -25.34
C HIS A 161 -8.28 -14.65 -23.93
N ILE A 162 -8.77 -13.41 -23.82
CA ILE A 162 -9.10 -12.80 -22.53
C ILE A 162 -10.25 -13.53 -21.85
N VAL A 163 -11.31 -13.87 -22.58
CA VAL A 163 -12.51 -14.53 -22.03
C VAL A 163 -12.15 -15.88 -21.41
N ARG A 164 -11.22 -16.63 -22.04
CA ARG A 164 -10.71 -17.90 -21.51
C ARG A 164 -10.13 -17.79 -20.09
N TYR A 165 -9.47 -16.67 -19.78
CA TYR A 165 -8.84 -16.41 -18.48
C TYR A 165 -9.55 -15.31 -17.68
N ARG A 166 -10.84 -15.03 -17.98
CA ARG A 166 -11.63 -13.94 -17.40
C ARG A 166 -11.50 -13.87 -15.88
N GLU A 167 -11.69 -14.99 -15.20
CA GLU A 167 -11.70 -14.99 -13.73
C GLU A 167 -10.34 -14.68 -13.13
N GLU A 168 -9.28 -15.23 -13.71
CA GLU A 168 -7.90 -14.98 -13.29
C GLU A 168 -7.53 -13.52 -13.54
N ILE A 169 -7.87 -12.98 -14.72
CA ILE A 169 -7.63 -11.58 -15.07
C ILE A 169 -8.40 -10.64 -14.14
N LEU A 170 -9.69 -10.91 -13.85
CA LEU A 170 -10.47 -10.08 -12.94
C LEU A 170 -9.90 -10.11 -11.52
N LYS A 171 -9.52 -11.30 -11.01
CA LYS A 171 -8.88 -11.44 -9.71
C LYS A 171 -7.52 -10.71 -9.68
N TRP A 172 -6.74 -10.82 -10.74
CA TRP A 172 -5.46 -10.13 -10.90
C TRP A 172 -5.64 -8.62 -10.90
N VAL A 173 -6.50 -8.06 -11.76
CA VAL A 173 -6.77 -6.62 -11.84
C VAL A 173 -7.24 -6.05 -10.51
N GLN A 174 -8.12 -6.75 -9.79
CA GLN A 174 -8.62 -6.30 -8.49
C GLN A 174 -7.49 -6.21 -7.45
N LYS A 175 -6.66 -7.26 -7.34
CA LYS A 175 -5.54 -7.33 -6.39
C LYS A 175 -4.30 -6.56 -6.84
N TYR A 176 -4.21 -6.18 -8.10
CA TYR A 176 -3.03 -5.52 -8.66
C TYR A 176 -2.79 -4.20 -7.94
N GLU A 177 -1.57 -4.02 -7.48
CA GLU A 177 -1.11 -2.81 -6.82
C GLU A 177 0.32 -2.55 -7.27
N TYR A 178 0.59 -1.37 -7.82
CA TYR A 178 1.89 -1.05 -8.36
C TYR A 178 2.93 -0.88 -7.25
N LYS A 179 3.95 -1.74 -7.24
CA LYS A 179 5.05 -1.72 -6.27
C LYS A 179 6.32 -1.19 -6.92
N ASN A 180 6.93 -0.17 -6.34
CA ASN A 180 8.21 0.39 -6.76
C ASN A 180 8.94 1.06 -5.59
N HIS A 181 10.07 0.48 -5.17
CA HIS A 181 10.89 0.97 -4.07
C HIS A 181 11.24 2.47 -4.17
N LYS A 182 11.56 2.98 -5.37
CA LYS A 182 11.93 4.39 -5.56
C LYS A 182 10.75 5.34 -5.39
N LEU A 183 9.54 4.89 -5.72
CA LEU A 183 8.32 5.69 -5.64
C LEU A 183 7.51 5.43 -4.37
N GLN A 184 7.88 4.44 -3.56
CA GLN A 184 7.14 4.05 -2.37
C GLN A 184 6.89 5.24 -1.42
N LYS A 185 7.94 6.00 -1.10
CA LYS A 185 7.82 7.19 -0.22
C LYS A 185 6.89 8.26 -0.80
N TRP A 186 6.90 8.43 -2.12
CA TRP A 186 6.04 9.37 -2.83
C TRP A 186 4.58 8.94 -2.82
N PHE A 187 4.29 7.65 -3.04
CA PHE A 187 2.93 7.14 -2.90
C PHE A 187 2.45 7.16 -1.44
N ASN A 188 3.30 6.80 -0.49
CA ASN A 188 2.93 6.75 0.92
C ASN A 188 2.74 8.15 1.52
N SER A 189 3.27 9.21 0.91
CA SER A 189 3.06 10.58 1.40
C SER A 189 1.62 11.07 1.26
N GLN A 190 0.74 10.30 0.60
CA GLN A 190 -0.70 10.58 0.56
C GLN A 190 -1.37 10.40 1.92
N GLU A 191 -0.88 9.46 2.71
CA GLU A 191 -1.39 9.18 4.04
C GLU A 191 -0.64 10.02 5.07
N GLU A 192 -1.38 10.76 5.90
CA GLU A 192 -0.76 11.36 7.07
C GLU A 192 -0.43 10.26 8.07
N GLN A 193 0.86 10.13 8.42
CA GLN A 193 1.31 9.13 9.38
C GLN A 193 1.02 9.63 10.79
N ILE A 194 -0.20 9.37 11.25
CA ILE A 194 -0.71 9.83 12.56
C ILE A 194 -0.52 8.74 13.62
N TYR A 195 -0.71 7.48 13.24
CA TYR A 195 -0.59 6.30 14.10
C TYR A 195 0.86 5.79 14.19
N PRO A 196 1.21 5.05 15.26
CA PRO A 196 2.55 4.50 15.47
C PRO A 196 2.86 3.30 14.56
N ASP A 197 2.86 3.54 13.26
CA ASP A 197 3.26 2.61 12.22
C ASP A 197 4.76 2.27 12.34
N VAL A 198 5.11 1.02 12.05
CA VAL A 198 6.50 0.53 12.11
C VAL A 198 6.85 -0.22 10.83
N GLU A 199 7.99 0.12 10.25
CA GLU A 199 8.56 -0.57 9.09
C GLU A 199 9.44 -1.73 9.56
N ILE A 200 9.14 -2.95 9.09
CA ILE A 200 9.82 -4.18 9.54
C ILE A 200 10.95 -4.62 8.62
N GLY A 201 10.96 -4.14 7.37
CA GLY A 201 12.02 -4.44 6.41
C GLY A 201 11.52 -4.47 4.96
N PRO A 202 12.43 -4.54 3.98
CA PRO A 202 12.07 -4.56 2.57
C PRO A 202 11.48 -5.91 2.16
N HIS A 203 10.45 -5.88 1.32
CA HIS A 203 9.92 -7.07 0.66
C HIS A 203 10.98 -7.70 -0.26
N ILE A 204 11.03 -9.03 -0.31
CA ILE A 204 12.10 -9.77 -1.02
C ILE A 204 12.15 -9.40 -2.51
N GLU A 205 11.00 -9.40 -3.19
CA GLU A 205 10.90 -9.15 -4.63
C GLU A 205 11.01 -7.68 -5.01
N HIS A 206 10.06 -6.85 -4.58
CA HIS A 206 9.94 -5.46 -5.02
C HIS A 206 10.66 -4.44 -4.14
N LYS A 207 11.32 -4.88 -3.06
CA LYS A 207 12.14 -4.06 -2.15
C LYS A 207 11.44 -2.90 -1.45
N GLU A 208 10.12 -2.78 -1.55
CA GLU A 208 9.37 -1.80 -0.76
C GLU A 208 9.38 -2.19 0.71
N MET A 209 9.51 -1.22 1.61
CA MET A 209 9.42 -1.44 3.05
C MET A 209 8.03 -1.94 3.42
N VAL A 210 7.97 -3.11 4.04
CA VAL A 210 6.75 -3.64 4.64
C VAL A 210 6.51 -2.90 5.95
N ARG A 211 5.27 -2.47 6.15
CA ARG A 211 4.84 -1.67 7.29
C ARG A 211 3.71 -2.36 8.02
N ILE A 212 3.81 -2.43 9.33
CA ILE A 212 2.71 -2.80 10.22
C ILE A 212 2.01 -1.50 10.62
N LYS A 213 0.70 -1.41 10.37
CA LYS A 213 -0.09 -0.24 10.73
C LYS A 213 -0.26 -0.16 12.25
N GLY A 214 -0.22 1.04 12.82
CA GLY A 214 -0.29 1.24 14.27
C GLY A 214 -1.52 0.63 14.92
N LYS A 215 -2.67 0.62 14.24
CA LYS A 215 -3.89 -0.06 14.70
C LYS A 215 -3.73 -1.57 14.75
N ASP A 216 -3.10 -2.18 13.75
CA ASP A 216 -2.88 -3.63 13.69
C ASP A 216 -1.94 -4.10 14.81
N ARG A 217 -1.05 -3.23 15.29
CA ARG A 217 -0.14 -3.54 16.41
C ARG A 217 -0.86 -3.80 17.73
N THR A 218 -2.14 -3.42 17.85
CA THR A 218 -2.96 -3.71 19.04
C THR A 218 -3.39 -5.18 19.12
N LEU A 219 -3.29 -5.94 18.02
CA LEU A 219 -3.66 -7.36 17.95
C LEU A 219 -2.58 -8.31 18.50
N ASN A 220 -1.51 -7.77 19.10
CA ASN A 220 -0.29 -8.48 19.47
C ASN A 220 0.44 -9.11 18.27
N GLY A 221 1.72 -9.45 18.47
CA GLY A 221 2.56 -10.06 17.43
C GLY A 221 3.44 -11.15 18.01
N ILE A 222 3.73 -12.16 17.18
CA ILE A 222 4.65 -13.26 17.53
C ILE A 222 5.79 -13.31 16.50
N ILE A 223 7.02 -13.37 16.99
CA ILE A 223 8.22 -13.48 16.17
C ILE A 223 8.89 -14.81 16.52
N ILE A 224 8.89 -15.75 15.56
CA ILE A 224 9.43 -17.10 15.73
C ILE A 224 10.67 -17.27 14.87
N GLY A 225 11.71 -17.90 15.42
CA GLY A 225 12.92 -18.24 14.69
C GLY A 225 13.99 -18.87 15.59
N PRO A 226 14.94 -19.63 15.03
CA PRO A 226 16.00 -20.27 15.80
C PRO A 226 16.98 -19.24 16.41
N ILE A 227 17.83 -19.70 17.33
CA ILE A 227 18.94 -18.88 17.86
C ILE A 227 19.86 -18.49 16.69
N GLY A 228 20.33 -17.25 16.68
CA GLY A 228 21.20 -16.73 15.60
C GLY A 228 20.46 -16.27 14.34
N SER A 229 19.13 -16.42 14.24
CA SER A 229 18.36 -15.98 13.05
C SER A 229 18.15 -14.46 12.92
N GLY A 230 18.77 -13.67 13.80
CA GLY A 230 18.68 -12.20 13.76
C GLY A 230 17.37 -11.59 14.29
N LYS A 231 16.51 -12.33 15.01
CA LYS A 231 15.25 -11.79 15.57
C LYS A 231 15.45 -10.46 16.30
N THR A 232 16.44 -10.42 17.18
CA THR A 232 16.73 -9.24 18.00
C THR A 232 17.35 -8.11 17.19
N SER A 233 18.43 -8.40 16.45
CA SER A 233 19.23 -7.41 15.73
C SER A 233 18.53 -6.82 14.51
N SER A 234 17.79 -7.64 13.77
CA SER A 234 17.27 -7.29 12.46
C SER A 234 15.80 -6.86 12.50
N LEU A 235 15.06 -7.21 13.56
CA LEU A 235 13.64 -6.89 13.69
C LEU A 235 13.34 -6.11 14.98
N ILE A 236 13.56 -6.69 16.16
CA ILE A 236 13.14 -6.09 17.45
C ILE A 236 13.82 -4.74 17.70
N ILE A 237 15.14 -4.64 17.57
CA ILE A 237 15.87 -3.39 17.82
C ILE A 237 15.43 -2.27 16.86
N PRO A 238 15.36 -2.49 15.53
CA PRO A 238 14.82 -1.49 14.60
C PRO A 238 13.37 -1.08 14.88
N MET A 239 12.52 -2.02 15.33
CA MET A 239 11.14 -1.72 15.73
C MET A 239 11.11 -0.82 16.97
N ILE A 240 11.84 -1.18 18.03
CA ILE A 240 11.93 -0.37 19.25
C ILE A 240 12.49 1.02 18.95
N ASN A 241 13.49 1.13 18.08
CA ASN A 241 14.03 2.44 17.69
C ASN A 241 12.96 3.34 17.04
N GLN A 242 12.10 2.78 16.19
CA GLN A 242 10.94 3.50 15.62
C GLN A 242 9.91 3.85 16.69
N ASP A 243 9.65 2.94 17.63
CA ASP A 243 8.76 3.19 18.77
C ASP A 243 9.25 4.33 19.67
N LEU A 244 10.55 4.42 19.92
CA LEU A 244 11.12 5.52 20.67
C LEU A 244 10.91 6.87 19.97
N HIS A 245 10.97 6.93 18.62
CA HIS A 245 10.58 8.13 17.88
C HIS A 245 9.11 8.50 18.12
N TRP A 246 8.20 7.51 18.16
CA TRP A 246 6.79 7.72 18.47
C TRP A 246 6.57 8.18 19.92
N MET A 247 7.33 7.64 20.87
CA MET A 247 7.30 8.08 22.27
C MET A 247 7.79 9.52 22.43
N VAL A 248 8.86 9.92 21.72
CA VAL A 248 9.32 11.30 21.72
C VAL A 248 8.24 12.24 21.17
N ARG A 249 7.51 11.82 20.11
CA ARG A 249 6.33 12.56 19.62
C ARG A 249 5.25 12.68 20.70
N PHE A 250 4.97 11.62 21.46
CA PHE A 250 4.03 11.67 22.57
C PHE A 250 4.48 12.68 23.62
N ILE A 251 5.70 12.56 24.15
CA ILE A 251 6.26 13.47 25.18
C ILE A 251 6.14 14.93 24.73
N ASN A 252 6.55 15.23 23.50
CA ASN A 252 6.56 16.61 23.00
C ASN A 252 5.18 17.18 22.68
N LYS A 253 4.21 16.33 22.29
CA LYS A 253 2.86 16.78 21.90
C LYS A 253 1.81 16.62 22.99
N PHE A 254 2.13 15.93 24.08
CA PHE A 254 1.18 15.55 25.12
C PHE A 254 0.38 16.75 25.65
N GLU A 255 1.06 17.83 26.06
CA GLU A 255 0.39 19.01 26.63
C GLU A 255 -0.65 19.59 25.67
N THR A 256 -0.29 19.73 24.39
CA THR A 256 -1.18 20.27 23.37
C THR A 256 -2.35 19.33 23.04
N ALA A 257 -2.11 18.02 23.06
CA ALA A 257 -3.15 17.03 22.80
C ALA A 257 -4.12 16.91 23.98
N TYR A 258 -3.62 16.94 25.21
CA TYR A 258 -4.40 16.81 26.44
C TYR A 258 -5.38 17.96 26.65
N LYS A 259 -5.04 19.18 26.19
CA LYS A 259 -5.93 20.35 26.25
C LYS A 259 -7.10 20.29 25.28
N LYS A 260 -7.16 19.31 24.38
CA LYS A 260 -8.29 19.18 23.45
C LYS A 260 -9.49 18.54 24.14
N ASN A 261 -10.70 19.02 23.80
CA ASN A 261 -11.95 18.49 24.35
C ASN A 261 -12.20 17.03 23.96
N ASP A 262 -11.64 16.58 22.84
CA ASP A 262 -11.73 15.22 22.29
C ASP A 262 -10.51 14.36 22.65
N TYR A 263 -9.73 14.73 23.68
CA TYR A 263 -8.51 14.00 24.03
C TYR A 263 -8.75 12.50 24.23
N ASP A 264 -9.81 12.10 24.93
CA ASP A 264 -10.06 10.69 25.26
C ASP A 264 -10.58 9.83 24.09
N THR A 265 -10.77 10.41 22.90
CA THR A 265 -11.20 9.64 21.73
C THR A 265 -10.02 8.91 21.06
N GLU A 266 -10.32 7.87 20.27
CA GLU A 266 -9.29 7.08 19.56
C GLU A 266 -8.54 7.93 18.53
N GLU A 267 -9.20 8.95 17.97
CA GLU A 267 -8.65 9.88 16.98
C GLU A 267 -7.55 10.77 17.54
N VAL A 268 -7.50 10.99 18.86
CA VAL A 268 -6.45 11.76 19.52
C VAL A 268 -5.54 10.84 20.34
N LYS A 269 -6.07 10.18 21.38
CA LYS A 269 -5.28 9.34 22.29
C LYS A 269 -4.71 8.10 21.64
N GLY A 270 -5.48 7.46 20.76
CA GLY A 270 -5.06 6.26 20.02
C GLY A 270 -3.92 6.50 19.04
N THR A 271 -3.58 7.76 18.76
CA THR A 271 -2.47 8.12 17.86
C THR A 271 -1.11 8.13 18.55
N PHE A 272 -1.06 7.99 19.86
CA PHE A 272 0.17 8.07 20.64
C PHE A 272 0.65 6.69 21.12
N LEU A 273 1.97 6.51 21.11
CA LEU A 273 2.63 5.44 21.84
C LEU A 273 3.15 6.03 23.17
N ASN A 274 2.54 5.62 24.27
CA ASN A 274 2.79 6.20 25.60
C ASN A 274 3.89 5.48 26.39
N GLY A 275 4.31 4.28 25.99
CA GLY A 275 5.31 3.51 26.69
C GLY A 275 5.74 2.25 25.93
N VAL A 276 6.91 1.73 26.31
CA VAL A 276 7.44 0.44 25.86
C VAL A 276 8.06 -0.24 27.07
N THR A 277 7.68 -1.49 27.32
CA THR A 277 8.28 -2.34 28.35
C THR A 277 9.10 -3.42 27.65
N VAL A 278 10.36 -3.55 28.03
CA VAL A 278 11.28 -4.56 27.48
C VAL A 278 11.70 -5.48 28.60
N ILE A 279 11.47 -6.78 28.41
CA ILE A 279 11.83 -7.83 29.35
C ILE A 279 12.66 -8.84 28.59
N GLU A 280 13.90 -9.04 29.02
CA GLU A 280 14.85 -9.95 28.37
C GLU A 280 15.81 -10.53 29.41
N PRO A 281 16.04 -11.85 29.43
CA PRO A 281 16.78 -12.52 30.52
C PRO A 281 18.29 -12.25 30.54
N SER A 282 18.94 -11.98 29.41
CA SER A 282 20.40 -11.85 29.30
C SER A 282 20.94 -10.43 29.44
N ASN A 283 20.08 -9.44 29.68
CA ASN A 283 20.38 -8.01 29.76
C ASN A 283 20.95 -7.37 28.46
N ASP A 284 21.21 -8.14 27.40
CA ASP A 284 21.84 -7.62 26.17
C ASP A 284 20.87 -6.69 25.42
N LEU A 285 19.61 -7.10 25.29
CA LEU A 285 18.60 -6.27 24.65
C LEU A 285 18.28 -5.04 25.51
N CYS A 286 18.13 -5.24 26.82
CA CYS A 286 17.81 -4.17 27.76
C CYS A 286 18.84 -3.04 27.73
N GLN A 287 20.15 -3.38 27.74
CA GLN A 287 21.22 -2.39 27.60
C GLN A 287 21.20 -1.65 26.25
N LYS A 288 20.95 -2.37 25.15
CA LYS A 288 20.86 -1.76 23.81
C LYS A 288 19.69 -0.79 23.72
N VAL A 289 18.53 -1.19 24.24
CA VAL A 289 17.34 -0.32 24.30
C VAL A 289 17.60 0.88 25.20
N TYR A 290 18.25 0.70 26.35
CA TYR A 290 18.60 1.82 27.24
C TYR A 290 19.52 2.84 26.55
N LYS A 291 20.52 2.38 25.78
CA LYS A 291 21.36 3.25 24.95
C LYS A 291 20.57 3.99 23.87
N LEU A 292 19.59 3.33 23.23
CA LEU A 292 18.68 4.00 22.29
C LEU A 292 17.87 5.09 22.99
N VAL A 293 17.26 4.79 24.15
CA VAL A 293 16.50 5.77 24.95
C VAL A 293 17.34 7.02 25.25
N GLN A 294 18.62 6.83 25.64
CA GLN A 294 19.56 7.94 25.84
C GLN A 294 19.83 8.71 24.53
N ALA A 295 20.04 8.02 23.41
CA ALA A 295 20.25 8.64 22.11
C ALA A 295 19.05 9.47 21.62
N HIS A 296 17.83 9.04 21.94
CA HIS A 296 16.58 9.77 21.68
C HIS A 296 16.33 10.93 22.66
N LYS A 297 17.21 11.12 23.66
CA LYS A 297 17.11 12.16 24.70
C LYS A 297 15.81 12.10 25.51
N ILE A 298 15.28 10.90 25.72
CA ILE A 298 14.14 10.69 26.61
C ILE A 298 14.61 10.96 28.06
N PRO A 299 13.87 11.76 28.85
CA PRO A 299 14.30 12.11 30.21
C PRO A 299 14.53 10.89 31.10
N ALA A 300 15.65 10.84 31.84
CA ALA A 300 15.94 9.73 32.74
C ALA A 300 14.87 9.53 33.84
N SER A 301 14.13 10.59 34.18
CA SER A 301 12.99 10.53 35.11
C SER A 301 11.82 9.68 34.58
N SER A 302 11.63 9.57 33.26
CA SER A 302 10.58 8.75 32.64
C SER A 302 11.04 7.33 32.31
N VAL A 303 12.31 6.99 32.57
CA VAL A 303 12.88 5.67 32.26
C VAL A 303 12.96 4.85 33.54
N TYR A 304 12.35 3.66 33.54
CA TYR A 304 12.44 2.72 34.65
C TYR A 304 13.25 1.50 34.21
N TYR A 305 14.54 1.52 34.54
CA TYR A 305 15.50 0.48 34.20
C TYR A 305 15.93 -0.23 35.48
N ILE A 306 15.72 -1.54 35.51
CA ILE A 306 16.06 -2.41 36.64
C ILE A 306 17.17 -3.33 36.18
N ASP A 307 18.27 -3.32 36.92
CA ASP A 307 19.41 -4.18 36.71
C ASP A 307 19.76 -4.83 38.06
N PRO A 308 19.36 -6.09 38.29
CA PRO A 308 19.60 -6.77 39.56
C PRO A 308 21.08 -6.88 39.95
N THR A 309 22.01 -6.67 39.00
CA THR A 309 23.45 -6.68 39.26
C THR A 309 23.98 -5.34 39.76
N ASN A 310 23.18 -4.27 39.65
CA ASN A 310 23.53 -2.94 40.12
C ASN A 310 22.80 -2.64 41.45
N PRO A 311 23.51 -2.48 42.58
CA PRO A 311 22.88 -2.19 43.87
C PRO A 311 22.15 -0.84 43.92
N ASP A 312 22.52 0.11 43.06
CA ASP A 312 21.90 1.44 42.98
C ASP A 312 20.72 1.47 41.97
N THR A 313 20.29 0.31 41.47
CA THR A 313 19.19 0.23 40.50
C THR A 313 17.85 0.63 41.13
N LYS A 314 16.88 1.00 40.28
CA LYS A 314 15.51 1.24 40.76
C LYS A 314 14.90 -0.07 41.26
N ASN A 315 14.17 -0.01 42.38
CA ASN A 315 13.59 -1.18 43.03
C ASN A 315 12.09 -1.32 42.80
N ILE A 316 11.61 -2.55 42.60
CA ILE A 316 10.19 -2.88 42.61
C ILE A 316 9.85 -3.52 43.96
N ASN A 317 8.86 -2.96 44.66
CA ASN A 317 8.20 -3.67 45.75
C ASN A 317 6.97 -4.42 45.22
N ILE A 318 7.12 -5.72 45.02
CA ILE A 318 6.06 -6.64 44.57
C ILE A 318 4.93 -6.79 45.57
N LEU A 319 5.15 -6.44 46.85
CA LEU A 319 4.13 -6.48 47.88
C LEU A 319 3.37 -5.16 48.03
N ARG A 320 3.68 -4.14 47.22
CA ARG A 320 2.98 -2.85 47.23
C ARG A 320 1.64 -2.94 46.48
N GLY A 321 0.59 -2.33 47.04
CA GLY A 321 -0.76 -2.29 46.45
C GLY A 321 -1.86 -2.94 47.31
N PRO A 322 -3.08 -3.10 46.79
CA PRO A 322 -4.21 -3.66 47.54
C PRO A 322 -3.92 -5.09 48.01
N VAL A 323 -4.25 -5.39 49.27
CA VAL A 323 -3.89 -6.67 49.94
C VAL A 323 -4.33 -7.89 49.13
N ASP A 324 -5.61 -7.94 48.72
CA ASP A 324 -6.16 -9.07 47.97
C ASP A 324 -5.46 -9.30 46.63
N LYS A 325 -5.12 -8.21 45.92
CA LYS A 325 -4.44 -8.27 44.62
C LYS A 325 -3.01 -8.74 44.76
N VAL A 326 -2.29 -8.21 45.76
CA VAL A 326 -0.91 -8.62 46.05
C VAL A 326 -0.85 -10.09 46.44
N ALA A 327 -1.69 -10.52 47.38
CA ALA A 327 -1.72 -11.91 47.84
C ALA A 327 -2.01 -12.88 46.68
N GLU A 328 -2.96 -12.53 45.82
CA GLU A 328 -3.34 -13.35 44.68
C GLU A 328 -2.25 -13.40 43.59
N VAL A 329 -1.75 -12.23 43.15
CA VAL A 329 -0.73 -12.15 42.09
C VAL A 329 0.56 -12.83 42.53
N PHE A 330 1.01 -12.58 43.76
CA PHE A 330 2.25 -13.17 44.24
C PHE A 330 2.12 -14.70 44.37
N ALA A 331 1.00 -15.20 44.88
CA ALA A 331 0.77 -16.63 44.98
C ALA A 331 0.69 -17.32 43.61
N MET A 332 0.11 -16.66 42.59
CA MET A 332 0.15 -17.16 41.20
C MET A 332 1.57 -17.21 40.63
N VAL A 333 2.40 -16.19 40.88
CA VAL A 333 3.80 -16.17 40.42
C VAL A 333 4.59 -17.32 41.03
N ILE A 334 4.49 -17.52 42.36
CA ILE A 334 5.19 -18.62 43.04
C ILE A 334 4.67 -19.98 42.56
N GLN A 335 3.37 -20.13 42.34
CA GLN A 335 2.81 -21.36 41.79
C GLN A 335 3.34 -21.67 40.39
N GLY A 336 3.44 -20.66 39.52
CA GLY A 336 3.99 -20.83 38.17
C GLY A 336 5.49 -21.18 38.13
N LEU A 337 6.22 -20.92 39.22
CA LEU A 337 7.61 -21.32 39.39
C LEU A 337 7.78 -22.70 40.05
N SER A 338 6.71 -23.26 40.62
CA SER A 338 6.74 -24.54 41.32
C SER A 338 6.66 -25.70 40.33
N GLU A 339 7.59 -26.65 40.42
CA GLU A 339 7.58 -27.90 39.63
C GLU A 339 6.83 -29.04 40.35
N SER A 340 5.97 -28.70 41.31
CA SER A 340 5.22 -29.68 42.09
C SER A 340 4.31 -30.54 41.19
N ASN A 341 4.33 -31.86 41.39
CA ASN A 341 3.42 -32.79 40.72
C ASN A 341 2.14 -33.08 41.53
N ASN A 342 1.97 -32.44 42.71
CA ASN A 342 0.86 -32.75 43.61
C ASN A 342 0.03 -31.50 43.94
N ALA A 343 -1.15 -31.44 43.33
CA ALA A 343 -2.10 -30.35 43.47
C ALA A 343 -2.49 -30.01 44.93
N PHE A 344 -2.47 -30.99 45.84
CA PHE A 344 -2.77 -30.72 47.25
C PHE A 344 -1.69 -29.84 47.90
N PHE A 345 -0.41 -30.13 47.66
CA PHE A 345 0.69 -29.34 48.22
C PHE A 345 0.76 -27.95 47.61
N GLU A 346 0.47 -27.80 46.32
CA GLU A 346 0.37 -26.47 45.69
C GLU A 346 -0.71 -25.63 46.33
N GLN A 347 -1.90 -26.20 46.50
CA GLN A 347 -3.02 -25.48 47.09
C GLN A 347 -2.73 -25.09 48.55
N ALA A 348 -2.09 -25.98 49.32
CA ALA A 348 -1.68 -25.71 50.69
C ALA A 348 -0.62 -24.60 50.76
N GLN A 349 0.44 -24.67 49.95
CA GLN A 349 1.49 -23.64 49.86
C GLN A 349 0.91 -22.29 49.43
N ARG A 350 0.02 -22.30 48.43
CA ARG A 350 -0.67 -21.11 47.95
C ARG A 350 -1.52 -20.47 49.04
N ASN A 351 -2.33 -21.26 49.74
CA ASN A 351 -3.15 -20.76 50.85
C ASN A 351 -2.28 -20.22 51.99
N HIS A 352 -1.22 -20.95 52.37
CA HIS A 352 -0.26 -20.53 53.39
C HIS A 352 0.37 -19.17 53.06
N LEU A 353 0.90 -19.05 51.84
CA LEU A 353 1.53 -17.82 51.35
C LEU A 353 0.56 -16.63 51.33
N LYS A 354 -0.67 -16.85 50.87
CA LYS A 354 -1.71 -15.81 50.90
C LYS A 354 -1.97 -15.34 52.33
N GLN A 355 -2.15 -16.25 53.29
CA GLN A 355 -2.41 -15.89 54.68
C GLN A 355 -1.25 -15.13 55.33
N HIS A 356 0.00 -15.44 54.97
CA HIS A 356 1.16 -14.69 55.44
C HIS A 356 1.17 -13.26 54.92
N ILE A 357 0.85 -13.06 53.64
CA ILE A 357 0.72 -11.72 53.05
C ILE A 357 -0.44 -10.95 53.70
N TYR A 358 -1.59 -11.60 53.92
CA TYR A 358 -2.70 -10.99 54.65
C TYR A 358 -2.27 -10.55 56.05
N LEU A 359 -1.59 -11.42 56.80
CA LEU A 359 -1.14 -11.12 58.14
C LEU A 359 -0.17 -9.92 58.13
N LEU A 360 0.86 -9.93 57.29
CA LEU A 360 1.82 -8.82 57.20
C LEU A 360 1.15 -7.48 56.90
N LYS A 361 0.26 -7.47 55.91
CA LYS A 361 -0.35 -6.23 55.42
C LYS A 361 -1.50 -5.73 56.29
N LEU A 362 -2.23 -6.62 56.97
CA LEU A 362 -3.34 -6.25 57.85
C LEU A 362 -2.89 -5.96 59.28
N HIS A 363 -1.82 -6.60 59.75
CA HIS A 363 -1.32 -6.39 61.10
C HIS A 363 -0.80 -4.96 61.31
N ASN A 364 -0.12 -4.39 60.31
CA ASN A 364 0.28 -2.99 60.31
C ASN A 364 0.01 -2.34 58.95
N PRO A 365 -1.20 -1.79 58.73
CA PRO A 365 -1.59 -1.21 57.44
C PRO A 365 -0.75 0.00 57.00
N GLN A 366 -0.02 0.64 57.93
CA GLN A 366 0.82 1.80 57.65
C GLN A 366 2.25 1.40 57.23
N LYS A 367 2.66 0.15 57.48
CA LYS A 367 3.98 -0.34 57.07
C LYS A 367 3.96 -0.67 55.57
N ASP A 368 4.94 -0.17 54.83
CA ASP A 368 5.20 -0.63 53.46
C ASP A 368 5.90 -1.99 53.53
N VAL A 369 5.09 -3.05 53.53
CA VAL A 369 5.57 -4.44 53.61
C VAL A 369 6.41 -4.77 52.39
N THR A 370 7.56 -5.41 52.62
CA THR A 370 8.54 -5.79 51.60
C THR A 370 8.71 -7.31 51.54
N PHE A 371 9.38 -7.80 50.49
CA PHE A 371 9.65 -9.23 50.37
C PHE A 371 10.53 -9.77 51.51
N ASP A 372 11.42 -8.94 52.05
CA ASP A 372 12.26 -9.31 53.21
C ASP A 372 11.42 -9.53 54.47
N ASP A 373 10.37 -8.72 54.70
CA ASP A 373 9.44 -8.94 55.83
C ASP A 373 8.74 -10.30 55.72
N LEU A 374 8.40 -10.70 54.50
CA LEU A 374 7.80 -12.00 54.23
C LEU A 374 8.80 -13.12 54.49
N ILE A 375 10.05 -12.99 54.01
CA ILE A 375 11.11 -13.96 54.29
C ILE A 375 11.36 -14.07 55.80
N GLU A 376 11.40 -12.95 56.53
CA GLU A 376 11.64 -12.96 57.98
C GLU A 376 10.58 -13.77 58.72
N MET A 377 9.30 -13.67 58.34
CA MET A 377 8.25 -14.53 58.90
C MET A 377 8.49 -16.03 58.71
N TYR A 378 9.12 -16.44 57.61
CA TYR A 378 9.44 -17.86 57.37
C TYR A 378 10.71 -18.31 58.08
N VAL A 379 11.70 -17.44 58.20
CA VAL A 379 13.01 -17.76 58.78
C VAL A 379 13.00 -17.67 60.31
N ARG A 380 12.18 -16.79 60.87
CA ARG A 380 11.99 -16.57 62.31
C ARG A 380 10.50 -16.69 62.66
N PRO A 381 9.94 -17.92 62.58
CA PRO A 381 8.52 -18.16 62.77
C PRO A 381 8.01 -17.82 64.18
#